data_AF-A0A662H763-F1
#
_entry.id   AF-A0A662H763-F1
#
_cell.length_a   1.000
_cell.length_b   1.000
_cell.length_c   1.000
_cell.angle_alpha   90.00
_cell.angle_beta   90.00
_cell.angle_gamma   90.00
#
_symmetry.space_group_name_H-M   'P 1'
#
loop_
_entity.id
_entity.type
_entity.pdbx_description
1 polymer ?
#
loop_
_entity_poly.entity_id
_entity_poly.type
_entity_poly.pdbx_seq_one_letter_code
_entity_poly.pdbx_strand_id
1 'polypeptide(L)'
;MRRVASRVRLIDVINELFRGTPLVREKLDAYSLLHDLAEEVASGRASMEEAEPYLEHIVETIAALLAGAGKAVPIDTINKKIRETFKAEVNALRLGALRRELARRIAERISRQGF
;
A
#
# COMPACT_ATOMS: atom_id res chain seq x y z
N MET A 1 5.40 -27.96 -7.50
CA MET A 1 5.22 -26.93 -6.45
C MET A 1 4.98 -25.59 -7.12
N ARG A 2 3.74 -25.09 -7.16
CA ARG A 2 3.48 -23.72 -7.61
C ARG A 2 4.04 -22.78 -6.56
N ARG A 3 5.06 -21.97 -6.91
CA ARG A 3 5.47 -20.83 -6.08
C ARG A 3 4.22 -19.96 -5.89
N VAL A 4 3.70 -19.92 -4.67
CA VAL A 4 2.80 -18.85 -4.26
C VAL A 4 3.61 -17.58 -4.50
N ALA A 5 3.27 -16.83 -5.54
CA ALA A 5 3.90 -15.54 -5.78
C ALA A 5 3.79 -14.78 -4.47
N SER A 6 4.93 -14.54 -3.80
CA SER A 6 4.94 -13.76 -2.58
C SER A 6 4.34 -12.42 -2.96
N ARG A 7 3.12 -12.14 -2.47
CA ARG A 7 2.47 -10.85 -2.72
C ARG A 7 3.41 -9.80 -2.17
N VAL A 8 4.10 -9.10 -3.07
CA VAL A 8 4.98 -8.01 -2.69
C VAL A 8 4.09 -6.98 -1.99
N ARG A 9 4.39 -6.70 -0.72
CA ARG A 9 3.63 -5.71 0.04
C ARG A 9 4.19 -4.32 -0.24
N LEU A 10 3.35 -3.31 -0.05
CA LEU A 10 3.76 -1.91 -0.18
C LEU A 10 5.03 -1.59 0.62
N ILE A 11 5.10 -2.06 1.87
CA ILE A 11 6.27 -1.89 2.74
C ILE A 11 7.55 -2.54 2.19
N ASP A 12 7.43 -3.65 1.46
CA ASP A 12 8.59 -4.36 0.91
C ASP A 12 9.20 -3.55 -0.26
N VAL A 13 8.36 -2.93 -1.10
CA VAL A 13 8.80 -1.99 -2.16
C VAL A 13 9.44 -0.75 -1.56
N ILE A 14 8.82 -0.16 -0.53
CA ILE A 14 9.38 1.02 0.14
C ILE A 14 10.73 0.72 0.78
N ASN A 15 10.86 -0.43 1.46
CA ASN A 15 12.15 -0.85 2.02
C ASN A 15 13.21 -1.09 0.94
N GLU A 16 12.84 -1.61 -0.23
CA GLU A 16 13.75 -1.77 -1.36
C GLU A 16 14.23 -0.43 -1.93
N LEU A 17 13.30 0.51 -2.15
CA LEU A 17 13.57 1.84 -2.68
C LEU A 17 14.52 2.63 -1.77
N PHE A 18 14.30 2.59 -0.46
CA PHE A 18 15.12 3.29 0.53
C PHE A 18 16.33 2.49 1.03
N ARG A 19 16.55 1.26 0.52
CA ARG A 19 17.68 0.44 0.94
C ARG A 19 19.01 1.18 0.70
N GLY A 20 19.84 1.24 1.73
CA GLY A 20 21.17 1.85 1.69
C GLY A 20 21.16 3.38 1.78
N THR A 21 20.01 4.02 2.03
CA THR A 21 19.93 5.46 2.30
C THR A 21 19.82 5.71 3.81
N PRO A 22 20.27 6.89 4.31
CA PRO A 22 20.08 7.29 5.72
C PRO A 22 18.65 7.77 6.03
N LEU A 23 17.76 7.79 5.03
CA LEU A 23 16.43 8.41 5.07
C LEU A 23 15.38 7.51 5.76
N VAL A 24 15.62 7.16 7.02
CA VAL A 24 14.76 6.21 7.76
C VAL A 24 13.38 6.80 8.03
N ARG A 25 13.31 8.09 8.39
CA ARG A 25 12.05 8.76 8.72
C ARG A 25 11.20 8.96 7.48
N GLU A 26 11.81 9.49 6.42
CA GLU A 26 11.14 9.78 5.15
C GLU A 26 10.61 8.50 4.50
N LYS A 27 11.32 7.38 4.66
CA LYS A 27 10.84 6.05 4.28
C LYS A 27 9.53 5.69 4.99
N LEU A 28 9.45 5.90 6.30
CA LEU A 28 8.25 5.61 7.09
C LEU A 28 7.11 6.55 6.71
N ASP A 29 7.39 7.84 6.53
CA ASP A 29 6.40 8.83 6.12
C ASP A 29 5.83 8.50 4.73
N ALA A 30 6.68 8.11 3.77
CA ALA A 30 6.25 7.67 2.45
C ALA A 30 5.36 6.41 2.51
N TYR A 31 5.72 5.43 3.35
CA TYR A 31 4.89 4.25 3.56
C TYR A 31 3.53 4.61 4.15
N SER A 32 3.51 5.39 5.24
CA SER A 32 2.28 5.77 5.93
C SER A 32 1.35 6.52 4.98
N LEU A 33 1.86 7.50 4.23
CA LEU A 33 1.05 8.28 3.29
C LEU A 33 0.42 7.40 2.18
N LEU A 34 1.17 6.44 1.64
CA LEU A 34 0.65 5.50 0.65
C LEU A 34 -0.38 4.53 1.26
N HIS A 35 -0.16 4.10 2.51
CA HIS A 35 -1.08 3.21 3.21
C HIS A 35 -2.40 3.93 3.55
N ASP A 36 -2.33 5.14 4.10
CA ASP A 36 -3.49 5.97 4.42
C ASP A 36 -4.33 6.25 3.16
N LEU A 37 -3.68 6.62 2.05
CA LEU A 37 -4.36 6.79 0.76
C LEU A 37 -5.01 5.48 0.28
N ALA A 38 -4.35 4.34 0.48
CA ALA A 38 -4.92 3.05 0.13
C ALA A 38 -6.15 2.71 1.01
N GLU A 39 -6.16 3.10 2.28
CA GLU A 39 -7.32 2.95 3.18
C GLU A 39 -8.50 3.83 2.75
N GLU A 40 -8.27 5.08 2.37
CA GLU A 40 -9.30 5.97 1.83
C GLU A 40 -9.97 5.35 0.59
N VAL A 41 -9.17 4.80 -0.32
CA VAL A 41 -9.68 4.13 -1.53
C VAL A 41 -10.34 2.77 -1.24
N ALA A 42 -9.79 2.00 -0.30
CA ALA A 42 -10.34 0.71 0.08
C ALA A 42 -11.69 0.84 0.80
N SER A 43 -11.86 1.90 1.60
CA SER A 43 -13.10 2.23 2.31
C SER A 43 -14.15 2.94 1.44
N GLY A 44 -13.79 3.36 0.23
CA GLY A 44 -14.69 4.05 -0.70
C GLY A 44 -14.90 5.53 -0.36
N ARG A 45 -14.07 6.11 0.51
CA ARG A 45 -14.05 7.56 0.78
C ARG A 45 -13.38 8.36 -0.34
N ALA A 46 -12.54 7.68 -1.14
CA ALA A 46 -11.97 8.20 -2.37
C ALA A 46 -12.04 7.14 -3.49
N SER A 47 -12.13 7.60 -4.73
CA SER A 47 -11.96 6.79 -5.94
C SER A 47 -10.48 6.61 -6.28
N MET A 48 -10.18 5.64 -7.16
CA MET A 48 -8.83 5.49 -7.72
C MET A 48 -8.41 6.72 -8.54
N GLU A 49 -9.37 7.40 -9.19
CA GLU A 49 -9.13 8.59 -10.01
C GLU A 49 -8.74 9.79 -9.14
N GLU A 50 -9.42 9.96 -8.00
CA GLU A 50 -9.06 11.00 -7.02
C GLU A 50 -7.70 10.74 -6.36
N ALA A 51 -7.31 9.47 -6.19
CA ALA A 51 -6.02 9.11 -5.61
C ALA A 51 -4.82 9.32 -6.56
N GLU A 52 -5.07 9.34 -7.87
CA GLU A 52 -4.06 9.40 -8.92
C GLU A 52 -3.07 10.59 -8.80
N PRO A 53 -3.51 11.85 -8.65
CA PRO A 53 -2.59 12.98 -8.51
C PRO A 53 -1.75 12.90 -7.22
N TYR A 54 -2.29 12.35 -6.15
CA TYR A 54 -1.52 12.14 -4.91
C TYR A 54 -0.42 11.11 -5.11
N LEU A 55 -0.70 10.02 -5.82
CA LEU A 55 0.32 9.02 -6.16
C LEU A 55 1.47 9.61 -6.98
N GLU A 56 1.17 10.48 -7.94
CA GLU A 56 2.17 11.18 -8.73
C GLU A 56 3.08 12.04 -7.84
N HIS A 57 2.51 12.89 -6.98
CA HIS A 57 3.28 13.72 -6.05
C HIS A 57 4.11 12.91 -5.05
N ILE A 58 3.59 11.79 -4.57
CA ILE A 58 4.34 10.91 -3.68
C ILE A 58 5.55 10.31 -4.41
N VAL A 59 5.37 9.86 -5.65
CA VAL A 59 6.44 9.31 -6.49
C VAL A 59 7.53 10.36 -6.76
N GLU A 60 7.14 11.57 -7.14
CA GLU A 60 8.06 12.69 -7.34
C GLU A 60 8.86 13.01 -6.07
N THR A 61 8.17 13.05 -4.93
CA THR A 61 8.79 13.31 -3.63
C THR A 61 9.80 12.22 -3.26
N ILE A 62 9.43 10.94 -3.43
CA ILE A 62 10.35 9.81 -3.21
C ILE A 62 11.58 9.93 -4.14
N ALA A 63 11.36 10.24 -5.42
CA ALA A 63 12.45 10.40 -6.39
C ALA A 63 13.44 11.51 -5.96
N ALA A 64 12.91 12.67 -5.55
CA ALA A 64 13.71 13.79 -5.08
C ALA A 64 14.52 13.45 -3.82
N LEU A 65 13.89 12.77 -2.85
CA LEU A 65 14.54 12.31 -1.63
C LEU A 65 15.70 11.34 -1.92
N LEU A 66 15.47 10.34 -2.76
CA LEU A 66 16.50 9.36 -3.13
C LEU A 66 17.66 10.02 -3.88
N ALA A 67 17.37 10.94 -4.81
CA ALA A 67 18.40 11.70 -5.51
C ALA A 67 19.25 12.54 -4.55
N GLY A 68 18.61 13.23 -3.58
CA GLY A 68 19.31 13.99 -2.54
C GLY A 68 20.19 13.13 -1.63
N ALA A 69 19.86 11.85 -1.46
CA ALA A 69 20.68 10.87 -0.75
C ALA A 69 21.74 10.18 -1.64
N GLY A 70 21.95 10.63 -2.88
CA GLY A 70 22.92 10.07 -3.80
C GLY A 70 22.51 8.74 -4.45
N LYS A 71 21.23 8.36 -4.35
CA LYS A 71 20.69 7.14 -4.97
C LYS A 71 19.83 7.50 -6.18
N ALA A 72 20.40 7.35 -7.37
CA ALA A 72 19.66 7.55 -8.61
C ALA A 72 18.78 6.33 -8.92
N VAL A 73 17.47 6.50 -8.85
CA VAL A 73 16.48 5.54 -9.35
C VAL A 73 15.61 6.26 -10.37
N PRO A 74 15.43 5.74 -11.60
CA PRO A 74 14.57 6.39 -12.59
C PRO A 74 13.14 6.57 -12.07
N ILE A 75 12.57 7.75 -12.26
CA ILE A 75 11.22 8.08 -11.77
C ILE A 75 10.17 7.09 -12.29
N ASP A 76 10.27 6.67 -13.56
CA ASP A 76 9.37 5.67 -14.16
C ASP A 76 9.41 4.32 -13.43
N THR A 77 10.59 3.95 -12.91
CA THR A 77 10.75 2.72 -12.13
C THR A 77 10.08 2.84 -10.78
N ILE A 78 10.23 3.99 -10.11
CA ILE A 78 9.54 4.28 -8.84
C ILE A 78 8.03 4.27 -9.09
N ASN A 79 7.59 4.99 -10.11
CA ASN A 79 6.19 5.14 -10.50
C ASN A 79 5.52 3.78 -10.72
N LYS A 80 6.11 2.95 -11.58
CA LYS A 80 5.61 1.61 -11.87
C LYS A 80 5.50 0.76 -10.61
N LYS A 81 6.57 0.69 -9.81
CA LYS A 81 6.58 -0.11 -8.57
C LYS A 81 5.51 0.34 -7.61
N ILE A 82 5.47 1.64 -7.29
CA ILE A 82 4.52 2.21 -6.33
C ILE A 82 3.08 1.94 -6.78
N ARG A 83 2.73 2.20 -8.04
CA ARG A 83 1.37 1.99 -8.56
C ARG A 83 0.92 0.55 -8.53
N GLU A 84 1.79 -0.39 -8.91
CA GLU A 84 1.48 -1.82 -8.88
C GLU A 84 1.22 -2.28 -7.43
N THR A 85 2.11 -1.92 -6.49
CA THR A 85 1.89 -2.28 -5.08
C THR A 85 0.73 -1.55 -4.44
N PHE A 86 0.45 -0.29 -4.79
CA PHE A 86 -0.68 0.47 -4.25
C PHE A 86 -2.02 -0.21 -4.62
N LYS A 87 -2.20 -0.60 -5.88
CA LYS A 87 -3.39 -1.36 -6.31
C LYS A 87 -3.51 -2.69 -5.56
N ALA A 88 -2.40 -3.38 -5.33
CA ALA A 88 -2.38 -4.62 -4.56
C ALA A 88 -2.77 -4.39 -3.09
N GLU A 89 -2.29 -3.30 -2.48
CA GLU A 89 -2.59 -2.90 -1.10
C GLU A 89 -4.08 -2.59 -0.93
N VAL A 90 -4.66 -1.75 -1.80
CA VAL A 90 -6.10 -1.45 -1.82
C VAL A 90 -6.94 -2.73 -1.86
N ASN A 91 -6.58 -3.67 -2.74
CA ASN A 91 -7.29 -4.94 -2.86
C ASN A 91 -7.13 -5.83 -1.62
N ALA A 92 -5.96 -5.82 -1.00
CA ALA A 92 -5.71 -6.55 0.25
C ALA A 92 -6.55 -5.98 1.41
N LEU A 93 -6.64 -4.65 1.52
CA LEU A 93 -7.46 -3.96 2.52
C LEU A 93 -8.95 -4.27 2.32
N ARG A 94 -9.46 -4.20 1.09
CA ARG A 94 -10.84 -4.58 0.74
C ARG A 94 -11.15 -6.03 1.12
N LEU A 95 -10.26 -6.96 0.78
CA LEU A 95 -10.42 -8.37 1.13
C LEU A 95 -10.40 -8.58 2.65
N GLY A 96 -9.52 -7.86 3.36
CA GLY A 96 -9.46 -7.86 4.82
C GLY A 96 -10.76 -7.39 5.45
N ALA A 97 -11.38 -6.33 4.92
CA ALA A 97 -12.68 -5.84 5.36
C ALA A 97 -13.79 -6.87 5.14
N LEU A 98 -13.86 -7.48 3.96
CA LEU A 98 -14.83 -8.56 3.66
C LEU A 98 -14.67 -9.75 4.61
N ARG A 99 -13.42 -10.15 4.91
CA ARG A 99 -13.14 -11.24 5.85
C ARG A 99 -13.66 -10.93 7.26
N ARG A 100 -13.44 -9.70 7.75
CA ARG A 100 -13.93 -9.26 9.06
C ARG A 100 -15.45 -9.26 9.11
N GLU A 101 -16.11 -8.75 8.07
CA GLU A 101 -17.56 -8.73 7.98
C GLU A 101 -18.17 -10.15 7.95
N LEU A 102 -17.58 -11.07 7.18
CA LEU A 102 -18.00 -12.46 7.16
C LEU A 102 -17.85 -13.13 8.54
N ALA A 103 -16.71 -12.93 9.21
CA ALA A 103 -16.47 -13.46 10.55
C ALA A 103 -17.50 -12.93 11.56
N ARG A 104 -17.82 -11.64 11.50
CA ARG A 104 -18.86 -11.01 12.33
C ARG A 104 -20.23 -11.66 12.12
N ARG A 105 -20.66 -11.84 10.87
CA ARG A 105 -21.95 -12.48 10.54
C ARG A 105 -22.05 -13.93 11.02
N ILE A 106 -20.96 -14.68 10.90
CA ILE A 106 -20.89 -16.07 11.40
C ILE A 106 -21.02 -16.08 12.92
N ALA A 107 -20.28 -15.22 13.62
CA ALA A 107 -20.35 -15.10 15.07
C ALA A 107 -21.77 -14.73 15.54
N GLU A 108 -22.40 -13.73 14.92
CA GLU A 108 -23.78 -13.33 15.23
C GLU A 108 -24.79 -14.47 14.99
N ARG A 109 -24.63 -15.23 13.91
CA ARG A 109 -25.51 -16.38 13.63
C ARG A 109 -25.36 -17.48 14.67
N ILE A 110 -24.13 -17.83 15.05
CA ILE A 110 -23.88 -18.83 16.09
C ILE A 110 -24.48 -18.37 17.43
N SER A 111 -24.27 -17.10 17.81
CA SER A 111 -24.85 -16.55 19.03
C SER A 111 -26.38 -16.52 19.03
N ARG A 112 -27.03 -16.34 17.87
CA ARG A 112 -28.50 -16.41 17.74
C ARG A 112 -29.06 -17.83 17.68
N GLN A 113 -28.22 -18.82 17.38
CA GLN A 113 -28.59 -20.24 17.29
C GLN A 113 -28.17 -21.03 18.55
N GLY A 114 -27.60 -20.36 19.56
CA GLY A 114 -27.25 -20.97 20.83
C GLY A 114 -28.47 -21.19 21.73
N PHE A 115 -28.83 -22.48 21.86
CA PHE A 115 -29.48 -23.21 22.97
C PHE A 115 -30.47 -22.47 23.88
#